data_AF-A0AAW2I6C2-F1
#
_entry.id   AF-A0AAW2I6C2-F1
#
_cell.length_a   1.000
_cell.length_b   1.000
_cell.length_c   1.000
_cell.angle_alpha   90.00
_cell.angle_beta   90.00
_cell.angle_gamma   90.00
#
_symmetry.space_group_name_H-M   'P 1'
#
loop_
_entity.id
_entity.type
_entity.pdbx_description
1 polymer ?
#
loop_
_entity_poly.entity_id
_entity_poly.type
_entity_poly.pdbx_seq_one_letter_code
_entity_poly.pdbx_strand_id
1 'polypeptide(L)' 'MSPLLKPQLRGHLRRDTLKHAVIMGGIVVAAFLSYKYLHLEPKKRACEEHEKNYDAVKHAQELKRYGLLQSTKPKKKDE' A
#
# COMPACT_ATOMS: atom_id res chain seq x y z
N MET A 1 26.39 -3.81 53.18
CA MET A 1 25.74 -2.71 52.44
C MET A 1 26.64 -2.37 51.27
N SER A 2 26.30 -2.78 50.04
CA SER A 2 27.16 -2.59 48.87
C SER A 2 27.11 -1.13 48.41
N PRO A 3 28.26 -0.47 48.14
CA PRO A 3 28.27 0.93 47.71
C PRO A 3 27.74 1.07 46.28
N LEU A 4 26.92 2.10 46.03
CA LEU A 4 26.44 2.43 44.68
C LEU A 4 27.59 2.95 43.82
N LEU A 5 27.74 2.41 42.61
CA LEU A 5 28.63 2.99 41.61
C LEU A 5 28.08 4.33 41.11
N LYS A 6 28.98 5.28 40.87
CA LYS A 6 28.62 6.60 40.36
C LYS A 6 28.06 6.48 38.93
N PRO A 7 26.82 6.93 38.68
CA PRO A 7 26.24 6.88 37.35
C PRO A 7 26.86 7.95 36.44
N GLN A 8 26.62 7.82 35.14
CA GLN A 8 27.02 8.85 34.19
C GLN A 8 26.13 10.08 34.36
N LEU A 9 26.72 11.27 34.51
CA LEU A 9 26.00 12.51 34.81
C LEU A 9 25.97 13.52 33.65
N ARG A 10 26.70 13.25 32.56
CA ARG A 10 26.85 14.16 31.41
C ARG A 10 26.67 13.41 30.09
N GLY A 11 26.27 14.14 29.06
CA GLY A 11 26.19 13.62 27.68
C GLY A 11 24.95 12.79 27.36
N HIS A 12 23.97 12.71 28.27
CA HIS A 12 22.72 11.96 28.06
C HIS A 12 21.96 12.44 26.83
N LEU A 13 21.80 13.75 26.67
CA LEU A 13 21.09 14.33 25.53
C LEU A 13 21.69 13.84 24.20
N ARG A 14 23.00 14.00 23.99
CA ARG A 14 23.66 13.55 22.75
C ARG A 14 23.51 12.06 22.53
N ARG A 15 23.67 11.26 23.58
CA ARG A 15 23.55 9.80 23.52
C ARG A 15 22.13 9.40 23.12
N ASP A 16 21.12 10.02 23.71
CA ASP A 16 19.73 9.67 23.47
C ASP A 16 19.25 10.19 22.12
N THR A 17 19.67 11.38 21.69
CA THR A 17 19.41 11.88 20.33
C THR A 17 19.96 10.93 19.28
N LEU A 18 21.20 10.46 19.42
CA LEU A 18 21.78 9.49 18.48
C LEU A 18 21.03 8.16 18.47
N LYS A 19 20.64 7.63 19.63
CA LYS A 19 19.83 6.41 19.71
C LYS A 19 18.49 6.58 18.97
N HIS A 20 17.77 7.66 19.25
CA HIS A 20 16.46 7.90 18.64
C HIS A 20 16.60 8.13 17.14
N ALA A 21 17.65 8.81 16.68
CA ALA A 21 17.91 8.99 15.25
C ALA A 21 18.07 7.64 14.51
N VAL A 22 18.82 6.70 15.10
CA VAL A 22 19.00 5.36 14.51
C VAL A 22 17.68 4.58 14.52
N ILE A 23 16.94 4.62 15.63
CA ILE A 23 15.63 3.94 15.76
C ILE A 23 14.65 4.49 14.72
N MET A 24 14.53 5.81 14.62
CA MET A 24 13.65 6.46 13.66
C MET A 24 14.07 6.18 12.21
N GLY A 25 15.37 6.13 11.94
CA GLY A 25 15.88 5.69 10.64
C GLY A 25 15.38 4.29 10.28
N GLY A 26 15.44 3.35 11.22
CA GLY A 26 14.90 2.00 11.05
C GLY A 26 13.39 1.98 10.81
N ILE A 27 12.63 2.76 11.58
CA ILE A 27 11.17 2.86 11.44
C ILE A 27 10.78 3.40 10.06
N VAL A 28 11.45 4.44 9.57
CA VAL A 28 11.18 5.03 8.26
C VAL A 28 11.44 4.02 7.14
N VAL A 29 12.55 3.28 7.20
CA VAL A 29 12.85 2.25 6.20
C VAL A 29 11.81 1.13 6.23
N ALA A 30 11.42 0.67 7.42
CA ALA A 30 10.40 -0.35 7.57
C ALA A 30 9.03 0.10 7.01
N ALA A 31 8.63 1.34 7.30
CA ALA A 31 7.39 1.92 6.79
C ALA A 31 7.40 2.08 5.27
N PHE A 32 8.54 2.48 4.69
CA PHE A 32 8.69 2.56 3.24
C PHE A 32 8.55 1.19 2.58
N LEU A 33 9.23 0.17 3.13
CA LEU A 33 9.15 -1.20 2.60
C LEU A 33 7.74 -1.77 2.72
N SER A 34 7.07 -1.57 3.86
CA SER A 34 5.70 -2.05 4.05
C SER A 34 4.75 -1.39 3.04
N TYR A 35 4.84 -0.07 2.85
CA TYR A 35 4.03 0.62 1.85
C TYR A 35 4.30 0.12 0.42
N LYS A 36 5.59 -0.05 0.06
CA LYS A 36 5.97 -0.53 -1.27
C LYS A 36 5.39 -1.91 -1.56
N TYR A 37 5.62 -2.87 -0.67
CA TYR A 37 5.28 -4.27 -0.92
C TYR A 37 3.82 -4.61 -0.63
N LEU A 38 3.20 -3.98 0.38
CA LEU A 38 1.81 -4.28 0.73
C LEU A 38 0.79 -3.45 -0.03
N HIS A 39 1.18 -2.30 -0.60
CA HIS A 39 0.25 -1.41 -1.29
C HIS A 39 0.61 -1.18 -2.75
N LEU A 40 1.81 -0.66 -3.03
CA LEU A 40 2.18 -0.27 -4.39
C LEU A 40 2.31 -1.47 -5.34
N GLU A 41 3.05 -2.50 -4.95
CA GLU A 41 3.24 -3.68 -5.78
C GLU A 41 1.95 -4.45 -6.10
N PRO A 42 1.08 -4.80 -5.13
CA PRO A 42 -0.15 -5.52 -5.45
C PRO A 42 -1.08 -4.69 -6.32
N LYS A 43 -1.13 -3.37 -6.13
CA LYS A 43 -1.91 -2.47 -6.99
C LYS A 43 -1.40 -2.48 -8.44
N LYS A 44 -0.08 -2.45 -8.64
CA LYS A 44 0.53 -2.57 -9.97
C LYS A 44 0.21 -3.91 -10.61
N ARG A 45 0.41 -5.01 -9.87
CA ARG A 45 0.12 -6.36 -10.35
C ARG A 45 -1.36 -6.53 -10.72
N ALA A 46 -2.29 -6.01 -9.93
CA ALA A 46 -3.72 -6.08 -10.22
C ALA A 46 -4.09 -5.35 -11.52
N CYS A 47 -3.46 -4.20 -11.79
CA CYS A 47 -3.66 -3.46 -13.03
C CYS A 47 -3.15 -4.27 -14.23
N GLU A 48 -1.94 -4.81 -14.14
CA GLU A 48 -1.35 -5.65 -15.19
C GLU A 48 -2.13 -6.95 -15.43
N GLU A 49 -2.62 -7.58 -14.36
CA GLU A 49 -3.42 -8.81 -14.44
C GLU A 49 -4.79 -8.56 -15.07
N HIS A 50 -5.40 -7.43 -14.76
CA HIS A 50 -6.64 -7.00 -15.43
C HIS A 50 -6.41 -6.87 -16.93
N GLU A 51 -5.39 -6.13 -17.36
CA GLU A 51 -5.11 -5.91 -18.79
C GLU A 51 -4.78 -7.19 -19.56
N LYS A 52 -4.09 -8.15 -18.95
CA LYS A 52 -3.75 -9.43 -19.60
C LYS A 52 -4.97 -10.24 -20.01
N ASN A 53 -6.03 -10.19 -19.21
CA ASN A 53 -7.25 -10.99 -19.41
C ASN A 53 -8.45 -10.15 -19.85
N TYR A 54 -8.28 -8.83 -20.06
CA TYR A 54 -9.38 -7.93 -20.37
C TYR A 54 -9.78 -8.04 -21.84
N ASP A 55 -10.98 -8.58 -22.08
CA ASP A 55 -11.64 -8.53 -23.38
C ASP A 55 -12.62 -7.34 -23.42
N ALA A 56 -12.21 -6.28 -24.12
CA ALA A 56 -12.99 -5.05 -24.25
C ALA A 56 -14.33 -5.27 -24.97
N VAL A 57 -14.40 -6.19 -25.93
CA VAL A 57 -15.63 -6.46 -26.69
C VAL A 57 -16.63 -7.19 -25.81
N LYS A 58 -16.17 -8.20 -25.07
CA LYS A 58 -17.01 -8.93 -24.11
C LYS A 58 -17.52 -8.01 -23.01
N HIS A 59 -16.64 -7.19 -22.42
CA HIS A 59 -17.03 -6.26 -21.37
C HIS A 59 -18.04 -5.21 -21.89
N ALA A 60 -17.84 -4.67 -23.09
CA ALA A 60 -18.80 -3.75 -23.71
C ALA A 60 -20.16 -4.43 -23.99
N GLN A 61 -20.17 -5.70 -24.40
CA GLN A 61 -21.41 -6.46 -24.58
C GLN A 61 -22.14 -6.69 -23.27
N GLU A 62 -21.42 -6.97 -22.17
CA GLU A 62 -22.01 -7.08 -20.83
C GLU A 62 -22.63 -5.75 -20.39
N LEU A 63 -21.91 -4.63 -20.51
CA LEU A 63 -22.43 -3.30 -20.20
C LEU A 63 -23.68 -2.95 -21.03
N LYS A 64 -23.69 -3.34 -22.32
CA LYS A 64 -24.86 -3.19 -23.20
C LYS A 64 -26.03 -4.04 -22.73
N ARG A 65 -25.81 -5.27 -22.28
CA ARG A 65 -26.86 -6.15 -21.74
C ARG A 65 -27.46 -5.59 -20.46
N TYR A 66 -26.64 -5.00 -19.59
CA TYR A 66 -27.09 -4.32 -18.37
C TYR A 66 -27.75 -2.96 -18.63
N GLY A 67 -27.77 -2.48 -19.88
CA GLY A 67 -28.39 -1.20 -20.23
C GLY A 67 -27.64 0.03 -19.70
N LEU A 68 -26.37 -0.14 -19.32
CA LEU A 68 -25.53 0.94 -18.77
C LEU A 68 -25.00 1.90 -19.84
N LEU A 69 -25.08 1.51 -21.12
CA LEU A 69 -24.61 2.32 -22.25
C LEU A 69 -25.75 3.16 -22.83
N GLN A 70 -25.67 4.48 -22.71
CA GLN A 70 -26.65 5.41 -23.27
C GLN A 70 -26.71 5.37 -24.81
N SER A 71 -25.60 5.07 -25.48
CA SER A 71 -25.51 5.02 -26.94
C SER A 71 -26.12 3.76 -27.55
N THR A 72 -26.27 2.68 -26.78
CA THR A 72 -26.77 1.40 -27.30
C THR A 72 -27.91 0.89 -26.45
N LYS A 73 -29.09 0.69 -27.05
CA LYS A 73 -30.23 0.12 -26.34
C LYS A 73 -29.93 -1.33 -25.91
N PRO A 74 -30.26 -1.73 -24.66
CA PRO A 74 -30.19 -3.13 -24.26
C PRO A 74 -31.15 -3.93 -25.13
N LYS A 75 -30.74 -5.11 -25.60
CA LYS A 75 -31.71 -6.06 -26.17
C LYS A 75 -32.61 -6.49 -25.02
N LYS A 76 -33.91 -6.18 -25.09
CA LYS A 76 -34.91 -6.77 -24.17
C LYS A 76 -34.71 -8.28 -24.22
N LYS A 77 -34.61 -8.92 -23.05
CA LYS A 77 -34.96 -10.34 -22.96
C LYS A 77 -36.46 -10.36 -23.16
N ASP A 78 -36.88 -10.70 -24.38
CA ASP A 78 -38.26 -11.03 -24.67
C ASP A 78 -38.63 -12.25 -23.80
N GLU A 79 -39.77 -12.16 -23.11
CA GLU A 79 -40.48 -13.31 -22.53
C GLU A 79 -40.90 -14.29 -23.63
#